data_AF-A0A1S8DE92-F1
#
_entry.id   AF-A0A1S8DE92-F1
#
_cell.length_a   1.000
_cell.length_b   1.000
_cell.length_c   1.000
_cell.angle_alpha   90.00
_cell.angle_beta   90.00
_cell.angle_gamma   90.00
#
_symmetry.space_group_name_H-M   'P 1'
#
loop_
_entity.id
_entity.type
_entity.pdbx_description
1 polymer ?
#
loop_
_entity_poly.entity_id
_entity_poly.type
_entity_poly.pdbx_seq_one_letter_code
_entity_poly.pdbx_strand_id
1 'polypeptide(L)'
;MNEMTLARWSEQTYAQEGVASTLLALQDEAGEDVLLLLLAAWLWQQGRALPADLWQQVHAQQACWREELMLPLRQARRALAQQAALQAQYQRLKAMEVEVELQRLQVLEGSVGRGDRADQAMQAALGAACSGPVSGLRAQLLAQLAALLSLR
;
A
#
# COMPACT_ATOMS: atom_id res chain seq x y z
N MET A 1 -6.39 23.09 11.76
CA MET A 1 -6.43 21.63 11.98
C MET A 1 -5.50 21.02 10.94
N ASN A 2 -4.43 20.34 11.35
CA ASN A 2 -3.59 19.64 10.37
C ASN A 2 -4.41 18.44 9.86
N GLU A 3 -4.80 18.48 8.59
CA GLU A 3 -5.44 17.35 7.91
C GLU A 3 -4.47 16.17 7.90
N MET A 4 -4.93 14.97 8.24
CA MET A 4 -4.09 13.78 8.26
C MET A 4 -3.88 13.28 6.82
N THR A 5 -2.68 13.50 6.26
CA THR A 5 -2.35 13.04 4.91
C THR A 5 -2.23 11.51 4.83
N LEU A 6 -2.38 10.95 3.64
CA LEU A 6 -2.26 9.51 3.40
C LEU A 6 -0.88 8.99 3.80
N ALA A 7 0.19 9.72 3.47
CA ALA A 7 1.55 9.33 3.80
C ALA A 7 1.75 9.23 5.33
N ARG A 8 1.29 10.24 6.08
CA ARG A 8 1.45 10.29 7.54
C ARG A 8 0.58 9.26 8.25
N TRP A 9 -0.64 9.03 7.73
CA TRP A 9 -1.50 7.96 8.19
C TRP A 9 -0.88 6.58 7.91
N SER A 10 -0.23 6.41 6.76
CA SER A 10 0.41 5.15 6.38
C SER A 10 1.57 4.81 7.31
N GLU A 11 2.41 5.78 7.66
CA GLU A 11 3.50 5.58 8.65
C GLU A 11 2.96 5.10 10.01
N GLN A 12 1.93 5.78 10.53
CA GLN A 12 1.29 5.41 11.80
C GLN A 12 0.62 4.04 11.73
N THR A 13 0.04 3.73 10.57
CA THR A 13 -0.63 2.46 10.32
C THR A 13 0.36 1.31 10.24
N TYR A 14 1.49 1.55 9.59
CA TYR A 14 2.56 0.56 9.45
C TYR A 14 3.24 0.22 10.78
N ALA A 15 3.29 1.17 11.71
CA ALA A 15 3.82 0.96 13.07
C ALA A 15 2.93 0.09 13.97
N GLN A 16 1.70 -0.24 13.54
CA GLN A 16 0.80 -1.09 14.30
C GLN A 16 1.24 -2.55 14.27
N GLU A 17 1.05 -3.24 15.39
CA GLU A 17 1.34 -4.66 15.51
C GLU A 17 0.57 -5.47 14.46
N GLY A 18 1.27 -6.36 13.76
CA GLY A 18 0.70 -7.24 12.73
C GLY A 18 0.43 -6.58 11.37
N VAL A 19 0.33 -5.25 11.27
CA VAL A 19 0.01 -4.58 9.99
C VAL A 19 1.14 -4.73 9.00
N ALA A 20 2.38 -4.39 9.39
CA ALA A 20 3.54 -4.49 8.52
C ALA A 20 3.76 -5.91 8.00
N SER A 21 3.66 -6.93 8.86
CA SER A 21 3.81 -8.33 8.45
C SER A 21 2.71 -8.80 7.50
N THR A 22 1.46 -8.38 7.74
CA THR A 22 0.33 -8.73 6.86
C THR A 22 0.45 -8.07 5.49
N LEU A 23 0.85 -6.79 5.43
CA LEU A 23 1.11 -6.09 4.17
C LEU A 23 2.27 -6.70 3.39
N LEU A 24 3.34 -7.11 4.07
CA LEU A 24 4.46 -7.81 3.44
C LEU A 24 4.03 -9.17 2.88
N ALA A 25 3.21 -9.95 3.60
CA ALA A 25 2.67 -11.20 3.09
C ALA A 25 1.76 -10.97 1.86
N LEU A 26 0.90 -9.94 1.89
CA LEU A 26 0.08 -9.55 0.74
C LEU A 26 0.94 -9.18 -0.48
N GLN A 27 2.06 -8.51 -0.25
CA GLN A 27 3.01 -8.13 -1.30
C GLN A 27 3.74 -9.35 -1.88
N ASP A 28 4.38 -10.13 -1.02
CA ASP A 28 5.33 -11.16 -1.44
C ASP A 28 4.62 -12.45 -1.88
N GLU A 29 3.49 -12.80 -1.27
CA GLU A 29 2.77 -14.05 -1.53
C GLU A 29 1.52 -13.87 -2.41
N ALA A 30 0.83 -12.72 -2.30
CA ALA A 30 -0.37 -12.43 -3.10
C ALA A 30 -0.13 -11.42 -4.25
N GLY A 31 1.09 -10.87 -4.37
CA GLY A 31 1.50 -9.97 -5.45
C GLY A 31 0.91 -8.56 -5.36
N GLU A 32 0.24 -8.22 -4.26
CA GLU A 32 -0.49 -6.97 -4.11
C GLU A 32 0.43 -5.75 -4.04
N ASP A 33 -0.12 -4.61 -4.44
CA ASP A 33 0.53 -3.33 -4.26
C ASP A 33 0.14 -2.73 -2.90
N VAL A 34 1.11 -2.70 -1.99
CA VAL A 34 0.93 -2.18 -0.62
C VAL A 34 0.41 -0.74 -0.63
N LEU A 35 0.84 0.10 -1.56
CA LEU A 35 0.42 1.51 -1.60
C LEU A 35 -1.05 1.64 -1.98
N LEU A 36 -1.56 0.76 -2.85
CA LEU A 36 -2.98 0.73 -3.21
C LEU A 36 -3.86 0.20 -2.08
N LEU A 37 -3.37 -0.80 -1.33
CA LEU A 37 -4.05 -1.30 -0.13
C LEU A 37 -4.14 -0.21 0.95
N LEU A 38 -3.04 0.52 1.18
CA LEU A 38 -3.01 1.66 2.11
C LEU A 38 -3.96 2.79 1.67
N LEU A 39 -3.97 3.11 0.37
CA LEU A 39 -4.90 4.09 -0.20
C LEU A 39 -6.37 3.67 0.02
N ALA A 40 -6.73 2.42 -0.27
CA ALA A 40 -8.09 1.91 -0.05
C ALA A 40 -8.51 1.99 1.42
N ALA A 41 -7.64 1.57 2.34
CA ALA A 41 -7.93 1.62 3.77
C ALA A 41 -8.06 3.07 4.28
N TRP A 42 -7.22 3.98 3.80
CA TRP A 42 -7.28 5.39 4.18
C TRP A 42 -8.54 6.09 3.64
N LEU A 43 -8.97 5.76 2.42
CA LEU A 43 -10.24 6.26 1.88
C LEU A 43 -11.42 5.72 2.68
N TRP A 44 -11.39 4.42 3.02
CA TRP A 44 -12.42 3.81 3.86
C TRP A 44 -12.55 4.50 5.23
N GLN A 45 -11.42 4.80 5.89
CA GLN A 45 -11.38 5.53 7.17
C GLN A 45 -12.01 6.93 7.08
N GLN A 46 -12.04 7.52 5.88
CA GLN A 46 -12.71 8.80 5.62
C GLN A 46 -14.18 8.63 5.18
N GLY A 47 -14.73 7.41 5.20
CA GLY A 47 -16.06 7.11 4.68
C GLY A 47 -16.17 7.25 3.16
N ARG A 48 -15.05 7.03 2.45
CA ARG A 48 -14.94 7.22 1.00
C ARG A 48 -14.59 5.92 0.28
N ALA A 49 -15.03 5.80 -0.96
CA ALA A 49 -14.55 4.81 -1.92
C ALA A 49 -14.30 5.46 -3.29
N LEU A 50 -13.52 4.79 -4.13
CA LEU A 50 -13.38 5.19 -5.53
C LEU A 50 -14.29 4.33 -6.41
N PRO A 51 -14.87 4.92 -7.47
CA PRO A 51 -15.55 4.15 -8.49
C PRO A 51 -14.55 3.26 -9.25
N ALA A 52 -15.07 2.20 -9.87
CA ALA A 52 -14.25 1.15 -10.47
C ALA A 52 -13.34 1.66 -11.62
N ASP A 53 -13.82 2.62 -12.40
CA ASP A 53 -13.07 3.27 -13.49
C ASP A 53 -11.86 4.06 -12.97
N LEU A 54 -12.01 4.73 -11.83
CA LEU A 54 -10.91 5.44 -11.18
C LEU A 54 -9.89 4.47 -10.58
N TRP A 55 -10.34 3.35 -9.98
CA TRP A 55 -9.44 2.27 -9.56
C TRP A 55 -8.61 1.74 -10.73
N GLN A 56 -9.23 1.49 -11.89
CA GLN A 56 -8.50 1.04 -13.08
C GLN A 56 -7.42 2.04 -13.51
N GLN A 57 -7.70 3.34 -13.48
CA GLN A 57 -6.73 4.38 -13.81
C GLN A 57 -5.57 4.41 -12.81
N VAL A 58 -5.88 4.37 -11.52
CA VAL A 58 -4.88 4.35 -10.43
C VAL A 58 -3.99 3.10 -10.55
N HIS A 59 -4.59 1.94 -10.81
CA HIS A 59 -3.86 0.69 -11.05
C HIS A 59 -2.90 0.79 -12.23
N ALA A 60 -3.35 1.33 -13.37
CA ALA A 60 -2.50 1.46 -14.55
C ALA A 60 -1.29 2.39 -14.31
N GLN A 61 -1.53 3.55 -13.67
CA GLN A 61 -0.47 4.48 -13.31
C GLN A 61 0.51 3.89 -12.29
N GLN A 62 -0.02 3.15 -11.32
CA GLN A 62 0.80 2.51 -10.30
C GLN A 62 1.61 1.35 -10.85
N ALA A 63 1.05 0.54 -11.74
CA ALA A 63 1.76 -0.58 -12.37
C ALA A 63 2.98 -0.09 -13.15
N CYS A 64 2.81 0.93 -14.00
CA CYS A 64 3.92 1.54 -14.74
C CYS A 64 5.02 2.06 -13.81
N TRP A 65 4.65 2.85 -12.80
CA TRP A 65 5.62 3.38 -11.82
C TRP A 65 6.32 2.26 -11.03
N ARG A 66 5.59 1.22 -10.63
CA ARG A 66 6.13 0.07 -9.91
C ARG A 66 7.14 -0.68 -10.77
N GLU A 67 6.83 -0.90 -12.04
CA GLU A 67 7.70 -1.61 -12.99
C GLU A 67 8.97 -0.83 -13.33
N GLU A 68 8.83 0.47 -13.60
CA GLU A 68 9.95 1.31 -14.04
C GLU A 68 10.88 1.77 -12.91
N LEU A 69 10.35 1.96 -11.70
CA LEU A 69 11.12 2.52 -10.57
C LEU A 69 11.26 1.56 -9.39
N MET A 70 10.15 1.06 -8.85
CA MET A 70 10.19 0.35 -7.56
C MET A 70 10.73 -1.05 -7.65
N LEU A 71 10.40 -1.81 -8.69
CA LEU A 71 10.94 -3.16 -8.87
C LEU A 71 12.47 -3.11 -9.04
N PRO A 72 13.06 -2.24 -9.89
CA PRO A 72 14.51 -2.04 -9.92
C PRO A 72 15.11 -1.65 -8.57
N LEU A 73 14.47 -0.73 -7.84
CA LEU A 73 14.94 -0.29 -6.52
C LEU A 73 14.96 -1.43 -5.49
N ARG A 74 13.87 -2.21 -5.44
CA ARG A 74 13.74 -3.38 -4.56
C ARG A 74 14.74 -4.48 -4.94
N GLN A 75 14.96 -4.69 -6.23
CA GLN A 75 15.97 -5.65 -6.72
C GLN A 75 17.38 -5.23 -6.28
N ALA A 76 17.75 -3.96 -6.46
CA ALA A 76 19.02 -3.42 -6.00
C ALA A 76 19.19 -3.57 -4.48
N ARG A 77 18.14 -3.27 -3.71
CA ARG A 77 18.16 -3.47 -2.24
C ARG A 77 18.34 -4.93 -1.85
N ARG A 78 17.65 -5.86 -2.52
CA ARG A 78 17.82 -7.31 -2.28
C ARG A 78 19.24 -7.77 -2.62
N ALA A 79 19.84 -7.27 -3.69
CA ALA A 79 21.23 -7.58 -4.05
C ALA A 79 22.22 -7.06 -2.99
N LEU A 80 22.03 -5.85 -2.47
CA LEU A 80 22.85 -5.31 -1.39
C LEU A 80 22.71 -6.10 -0.09
N ALA A 81 21.51 -6.62 0.23
CA ALA A 81 21.28 -7.43 1.43
C ALA A 81 22.12 -8.71 1.48
N GLN A 82 22.52 -9.24 0.32
CA GLN A 82 23.37 -10.44 0.23
C GLN A 82 24.86 -10.13 0.44
N GLN A 83 25.24 -8.85 0.50
CA GLN A 83 26.63 -8.41 0.58
C GLN A 83 26.92 -7.84 1.97
N ALA A 84 27.51 -8.65 2.85
CA ALA A 84 27.81 -8.25 4.23
C ALA A 84 28.64 -6.95 4.32
N ALA A 85 29.57 -6.74 3.38
CA ALA A 85 30.39 -5.53 3.30
C ALA A 85 29.61 -4.25 2.92
N LEU A 86 28.37 -4.39 2.41
CA LEU A 86 27.54 -3.29 1.91
C LEU A 86 26.31 -3.02 2.79
N GLN A 87 26.34 -3.45 4.06
CA GLN A 87 25.20 -3.30 4.96
C GLN A 87 24.76 -1.83 5.15
N ALA A 88 25.69 -0.88 5.17
CA ALA A 88 25.36 0.54 5.26
C ALA A 88 24.60 1.05 4.02
N GLN A 89 24.99 0.58 2.83
CA GLN A 89 24.36 0.89 1.55
C GLN A 89 22.97 0.27 1.49
N TYR A 90 22.80 -0.97 1.96
CA TYR A 90 21.49 -1.61 2.11
C TYR A 90 20.54 -0.74 2.96
N GLN A 91 20.99 -0.26 4.12
CA GLN A 91 20.15 0.58 4.99
C GLN A 91 19.80 1.92 4.33
N ARG A 92 20.76 2.57 3.66
CA ARG A 92 20.52 3.82 2.93
C ARG A 92 19.53 3.63 1.78
N LEU A 93 19.66 2.56 1.01
CA LEU A 93 18.75 2.26 -0.10
C LEU A 93 17.36 1.89 0.41
N LYS A 94 17.27 1.18 1.54
CA LYS A 94 15.99 0.90 2.21
C LYS A 94 15.29 2.20 2.64
N ALA A 95 16.02 3.15 3.23
CA ALA A 95 15.46 4.43 3.61
C ALA A 95 14.97 5.23 2.39
N MET A 96 15.74 5.23 1.29
CA MET A 96 15.35 5.85 0.03
C MET A 96 14.10 5.20 -0.59
N GLU A 97 14.00 3.87 -0.55
CA GLU A 97 12.81 3.13 -1.01
C GLU A 97 11.56 3.59 -0.27
N VAL A 98 11.63 3.69 1.06
CA VAL A 98 10.51 4.16 1.88
C VAL A 98 10.18 5.62 1.57
N GLU A 99 11.17 6.49 1.44
CA GLU A 99 10.95 7.91 1.09
C GLU A 99 10.22 8.06 -0.26
N VAL A 100 10.64 7.29 -1.27
CA VAL A 100 10.02 7.28 -2.59
C VAL A 100 8.57 6.76 -2.53
N GLU A 101 8.30 5.72 -1.74
CA GLU A 101 6.94 5.21 -1.54
C GLU A 101 6.03 6.22 -0.82
N LEU A 102 6.55 6.93 0.19
CA LEU A 102 5.80 7.98 0.90
C LEU A 102 5.48 9.16 -0.01
N GLN A 103 6.42 9.58 -0.86
CA GLN A 103 6.15 10.60 -1.89
C GLN A 103 5.11 10.11 -2.90
N ARG A 104 5.16 8.83 -3.30
CA ARG A 104 4.16 8.26 -4.20
C ARG A 104 2.77 8.25 -3.58
N LEU A 105 2.64 7.96 -2.28
CA LEU A 105 1.36 8.06 -1.56
C LEU A 105 0.78 9.48 -1.62
N GLN A 106 1.60 10.52 -1.50
CA GLN A 106 1.12 11.91 -1.64
C GLN A 106 0.60 12.21 -3.05
N VAL A 107 1.26 11.69 -4.09
CA VAL A 107 0.80 11.81 -5.47
C VAL A 107 -0.53 11.06 -5.68
N LEU A 108 -0.64 9.84 -5.14
CA LEU A 108 -1.87 9.06 -5.19
C LEU A 108 -3.02 9.78 -4.49
N GLU A 109 -2.80 10.30 -3.29
CA GLU A 109 -3.77 11.10 -2.54
C GLU A 109 -4.30 12.29 -3.37
N GLY A 110 -3.41 13.01 -4.06
CA GLY A 110 -3.81 14.11 -4.95
C GLY A 110 -4.57 13.68 -6.20
N SER A 111 -4.38 12.45 -6.67
CA SER A 111 -4.99 11.94 -7.91
C SER A 111 -6.43 11.44 -7.74
N VAL A 112 -6.83 11.04 -6.53
CA VAL A 112 -8.11 10.36 -6.28
C VAL A 112 -9.30 11.29 -6.00
N GLY A 113 -9.07 12.61 -6.04
CA GLY A 113 -10.12 13.62 -5.82
C GLY A 113 -10.81 13.47 -4.45
N ARG A 114 -12.12 13.79 -4.38
CA ARG A 114 -12.94 13.59 -3.16
C ARG A 114 -13.53 12.19 -3.02
N GLY A 115 -13.47 11.34 -4.05
CA GLY A 115 -14.17 10.04 -4.08
C GLY A 115 -15.67 10.16 -3.80
N ASP A 116 -16.33 9.01 -3.67
CA ASP A 116 -17.74 8.90 -3.32
C ASP A 116 -17.90 8.50 -1.85
N ARG A 117 -19.01 8.89 -1.22
CA ARG A 117 -19.36 8.36 0.12
C ARG A 117 -19.65 6.87 0.00
N ALA A 118 -19.09 6.09 0.91
CA ALA A 118 -19.28 4.65 0.93
C ALA A 118 -19.52 4.13 2.34
N ASP A 119 -20.47 3.19 2.44
CA ASP A 119 -20.77 2.41 3.64
C ASP A 119 -20.54 0.93 3.33
N GLN A 120 -19.29 0.61 3.03
CA GLN A 120 -18.84 -0.76 2.74
C GLN A 120 -17.96 -1.27 3.88
N ALA A 121 -17.78 -2.57 4.03
CA ALA A 121 -16.83 -3.10 5.00
C ALA A 121 -15.37 -2.83 4.57
N MET A 122 -14.43 -2.71 5.52
CA MET A 122 -13.00 -2.51 5.24
C MET A 122 -12.46 -3.57 4.28
N GLN A 123 -12.87 -4.83 4.44
CA GLN A 123 -12.45 -5.92 3.56
C GLN A 123 -12.89 -5.70 2.10
N ALA A 124 -14.08 -5.15 1.87
CA ALA A 124 -14.56 -4.83 0.53
C ALA A 124 -13.77 -3.65 -0.08
N ALA A 125 -13.41 -2.66 0.74
CA ALA A 125 -12.55 -1.56 0.31
C ALA A 125 -11.16 -2.03 -0.13
N LEU A 126 -10.52 -2.87 0.70
CA LEU A 126 -9.24 -3.47 0.37
C LEU A 126 -9.32 -4.35 -0.89
N GLY A 127 -10.42 -5.11 -1.04
CA GLY A 127 -10.65 -5.94 -2.22
C GLY A 127 -10.76 -5.16 -3.53
N ALA A 128 -11.28 -3.93 -3.49
CA ALA A 128 -11.36 -3.06 -4.66
C ALA A 128 -9.99 -2.57 -5.17
N ALA A 129 -8.97 -2.57 -4.30
CA ALA A 129 -7.59 -2.22 -4.63
C ALA A 129 -6.74 -3.43 -5.05
N CYS A 130 -7.31 -4.63 -5.08
CA CYS A 130 -6.57 -5.83 -5.46
C CYS A 130 -6.39 -5.92 -6.96
N SER A 131 -5.23 -6.43 -7.37
CA SER A 131 -4.90 -6.68 -8.78
C SER A 131 -5.72 -7.79 -9.46
N GLY A 132 -6.56 -8.53 -8.71
CA GLY A 132 -7.35 -9.64 -9.21
C GLY A 132 -8.37 -10.18 -8.19
N PRO A 133 -8.96 -11.36 -8.44
CA PRO A 133 -10.06 -11.86 -7.62
C PRO A 133 -9.63 -12.14 -6.17
N VAL A 134 -10.47 -11.74 -5.22
CA VAL A 134 -10.26 -11.95 -3.80
C VAL A 134 -10.62 -13.39 -3.42
N SER A 135 -9.63 -14.28 -3.37
CA SER A 135 -9.82 -15.70 -3.06
C SER A 135 -8.59 -16.31 -2.37
N GLY A 136 -8.74 -17.48 -1.74
CA GLY A 136 -7.64 -18.23 -1.14
C GLY A 136 -6.82 -17.41 -0.13
N LEU A 137 -5.49 -17.50 -0.23
CA LEU A 137 -4.56 -16.80 0.65
C LEU A 137 -4.77 -15.28 0.62
N ARG A 138 -5.01 -14.69 -0.56
CA ARG A 138 -5.30 -13.25 -0.69
C ARG A 138 -6.51 -12.86 0.17
N ALA A 139 -7.61 -13.61 0.08
CA ALA A 139 -8.81 -13.30 0.87
C ALA A 139 -8.55 -13.41 2.38
N GLN A 140 -7.77 -14.39 2.82
CA GLN A 140 -7.40 -14.58 4.23
C GLN A 140 -6.56 -13.40 4.75
N LEU A 141 -5.51 -13.01 4.01
CA LEU A 141 -4.63 -11.92 4.40
C LEU A 141 -5.35 -10.56 4.36
N LEU A 142 -6.27 -10.33 3.42
CA LEU A 142 -7.10 -9.11 3.40
C LEU A 142 -8.07 -9.06 4.58
N ALA A 143 -8.65 -10.19 4.98
CA ALA A 143 -9.50 -10.26 6.16
C ALA A 143 -8.71 -9.97 7.44
N GLN A 144 -7.49 -10.51 7.56
CA GLN A 144 -6.58 -10.21 8.66
C GLN A 144 -6.22 -8.71 8.70
N LEU A 145 -5.84 -8.14 7.55
CA LEU A 145 -5.54 -6.71 7.46
C LEU A 145 -6.77 -5.86 7.83
N ALA A 146 -7.95 -6.21 7.33
CA ALA A 146 -9.19 -5.52 7.68
C ALA A 146 -9.45 -5.54 9.19
N ALA A 147 -9.30 -6.70 9.84
CA ALA A 147 -9.47 -6.83 11.28
C ALA A 147 -8.49 -5.93 12.07
N LEU A 148 -7.22 -5.90 11.67
CA LEU A 148 -6.21 -5.04 12.29
C LEU A 148 -6.54 -3.55 12.15
N LEU A 149 -7.13 -3.15 11.02
CA LEU A 149 -7.43 -1.75 10.72
C LEU A 149 -8.80 -1.28 11.22
N SER A 150 -9.72 -2.20 11.53
CA SER A 150 -11.07 -1.89 12.02
C SER A 150 -11.19 -1.88 13.56
N LEU A 151 -10.16 -2.28 14.30
CA LEU A 151 -10.14 -2.25 15.78
C LEU A 151 -9.83 -0.84 16.35
N ARG A 152 -10.09 0.22 15.58
CA ARG A 152 -9.81 1.62 15.93
C ARG A 152 -11.09 2.45 15.97
#